data_AF-A0A5C3L2X2-F1
#
_entry.id   AF-A0A5C3L2X2-F1
#
_cell.length_a   1.000
_cell.length_b   1.000
_cell.length_c   1.000
_cell.angle_alpha   90.00
_cell.angle_beta   90.00
_cell.angle_gamma   90.00
#
_symmetry.space_group_name_H-M   'P 1'
#
loop_
_entity.id
_entity.type
_entity.pdbx_description
1 polymer ?
#
loop_
_entity_poly.entity_id
_entity_poly.type
_entity_poly.pdbx_seq_one_letter_code
_entity_poly.pdbx_strand_id
1 'polypeptide(L)' 'MASEPTEEESGLESFFNNILKPGSSLDPTFLAIVDGAFASLLGILLLSFFATSWNLHILSLIVIVICLWGSVKWYEIHNY' A
#
# COMPACT_ATOMS: atom_id res chain seq x y z
N MET A 1 -43.03 -13.66 -3.46
CA MET A 1 -41.87 -14.16 -2.71
C MET A 1 -40.79 -13.13 -2.97
N ALA A 2 -40.66 -12.15 -2.07
CA ALA A 2 -39.73 -11.04 -2.22
C ALA A 2 -38.35 -11.52 -1.76
N SER A 3 -37.35 -11.44 -2.63
CA SER A 3 -35.95 -11.62 -2.27
C SER A 3 -35.46 -10.30 -1.65
N GLU A 4 -34.89 -10.41 -0.45
CA GLU A 4 -34.32 -9.32 0.32
C GLU A 4 -33.07 -8.75 -0.38
N PRO A 5 -32.78 -7.44 -0.25
CA PRO A 5 -31.55 -6.87 -0.77
C PRO A 5 -30.38 -7.33 0.12
N THR A 6 -29.42 -8.02 -0.48
CA THR A 6 -28.17 -8.44 0.13
C THR A 6 -27.35 -7.20 0.54
N GLU A 7 -27.29 -6.89 1.84
CA GLU A 7 -26.54 -5.76 2.43
C GLU A 7 -25.02 -6.01 2.49
N GLU A 8 -24.40 -6.46 1.40
CA GLU A 8 -22.96 -6.79 1.34
C GLU A 8 -22.17 -5.92 0.33
N GLU A 9 -22.80 -4.87 -0.18
CA GLU A 9 -22.24 -3.90 -1.14
C GLU A 9 -22.10 -2.51 -0.48
N SER A 10 -21.33 -2.40 0.61
CA SER A 10 -21.05 -1.06 1.19
C SER A 10 -19.65 -0.84 1.75
N GLY A 11 -18.84 -1.88 1.92
CA GLY A 11 -17.48 -1.72 2.41
C GLY A 11 -16.58 -1.15 1.33
N LEU A 12 -16.37 -1.95 0.29
CA LEU A 12 -15.41 -1.71 -0.77
C LEU A 12 -15.78 -0.52 -1.65
N GLU A 13 -17.06 -0.32 -2.03
CA GLU A 13 -17.46 0.93 -2.72
C GLU A 13 -17.28 2.18 -1.85
N SER A 14 -17.46 2.10 -0.53
CA SER A 14 -17.21 3.22 0.39
C SER A 14 -15.72 3.53 0.52
N PHE A 15 -14.86 2.50 0.56
CA PHE A 15 -13.40 2.67 0.54
C PHE A 15 -12.90 3.26 -0.77
N PHE A 16 -13.39 2.78 -1.93
CA PHE A 16 -13.06 3.34 -3.24
C PHE A 16 -13.58 4.77 -3.39
N ASN A 17 -14.81 5.06 -2.95
CA ASN A 17 -15.34 6.43 -2.98
C ASN A 17 -14.59 7.39 -2.04
N ASN A 18 -14.11 6.91 -0.89
CA ASN A 18 -13.22 7.71 -0.04
C ASN A 18 -11.86 7.93 -0.72
N ILE A 19 -11.21 6.89 -1.25
CA ILE A 19 -9.93 6.99 -1.98
C ILE A 19 -10.02 7.92 -3.20
N LEU A 20 -11.16 7.94 -3.91
CA LEU A 20 -11.39 8.81 -5.06
C LEU A 20 -11.78 10.25 -4.67
N LYS A 21 -12.06 10.51 -3.38
CA LYS A 21 -12.37 11.85 -2.90
C LYS A 21 -11.09 12.70 -2.88
N PRO A 22 -11.07 13.85 -3.56
CA PRO A 22 -9.86 14.68 -3.62
C PRO A 22 -9.48 15.14 -2.21
N GLY A 23 -8.24 14.84 -1.79
CA GLY A 23 -7.74 15.04 -0.43
C GLY A 23 -7.61 13.78 0.43
N SER A 24 -8.14 12.63 0.00
CA SER A 24 -8.07 11.35 0.74
C SER A 24 -6.67 10.72 0.80
N SER A 25 -5.72 11.23 0.02
CA SER A 25 -4.29 10.88 0.12
C SER A 25 -3.67 11.26 1.47
N LEU A 26 -4.39 12.04 2.28
CA LEU A 26 -4.03 12.48 3.62
C LEU A 26 -4.77 11.72 4.73
N ASP A 27 -5.58 10.71 4.39
CA ASP A 27 -6.25 9.89 5.39
C ASP A 27 -5.26 8.89 6.00
N PRO A 28 -5.13 8.82 7.34
CA PRO A 28 -4.18 7.92 8.01
C PRO A 28 -4.39 6.45 7.65
N THR A 29 -5.62 6.07 7.28
CA THR A 29 -5.96 4.72 6.83
C THR A 29 -5.31 4.39 5.48
N PHE A 30 -5.29 5.35 4.56
CA PHE A 30 -4.68 5.16 3.23
C PHE A 30 -3.17 5.02 3.33
N LEU A 31 -2.53 5.86 4.15
CA LEU A 31 -1.10 5.77 4.46
C LEU A 31 -0.75 4.41 5.09
N ALA A 32 -1.58 3.88 5.99
CA ALA A 32 -1.36 2.57 6.59
C ALA A 32 -1.48 1.41 5.57
N ILE A 33 -2.42 1.49 4.62
CA ILE A 33 -2.56 0.49 3.55
C ILE A 33 -1.36 0.54 2.61
N VAL A 34 -0.92 1.74 2.22
CA VAL A 34 0.28 1.95 1.40
C VAL A 34 1.53 1.43 2.11
N ASP A 35 1.67 1.67 3.41
CA ASP A 35 2.75 1.12 4.24
C ASP A 35 2.75 -0.41 4.23
N GLY A 36 1.58 -1.03 4.43
CA GLY A 36 1.40 -2.47 4.32
C GLY A 36 1.74 -3.03 2.94
N ALA A 37 1.37 -2.31 1.87
CA ALA A 37 1.71 -2.69 0.50
C ALA A 37 3.24 -2.67 0.29
N PHE A 38 3.92 -1.60 0.70
CA PHE A 38 5.39 -1.50 0.61
C PHE A 38 6.09 -2.57 1.46
N ALA A 39 5.62 -2.84 2.68
CA ALA A 39 6.17 -3.89 3.53
C ALA A 39 6.02 -5.28 2.90
N SER A 40 4.86 -5.58 2.31
CA SER A 40 4.62 -6.85 1.61
C SER A 40 5.55 -7.00 0.40
N LEU A 41 5.73 -5.93 -0.37
CA LEU A 41 6.58 -5.91 -1.56
C LEU A 41 8.05 -6.08 -1.19
N LEU A 42 8.51 -5.45 -0.10
CA LEU A 42 9.85 -5.60 0.45
C LEU A 42 10.08 -7.05 0.94
N GLY A 43 9.10 -7.65 1.61
CA GLY A 43 9.15 -9.05 2.03
C GLY A 43 9.29 -10.02 0.85
N ILE A 44 8.51 -9.81 -0.21
CA ILE A 44 8.60 -10.62 -1.44
C ILE A 44 9.95 -10.42 -2.14
N LEU A 45 10.45 -9.18 -2.20
CA LEU A 45 11.77 -8.89 -2.77
C LEU A 45 12.90 -9.51 -1.95
N LEU A 46 12.82 -9.51 -0.62
CA LEU A 46 13.78 -10.20 0.26
C LEU A 46 13.74 -11.71 0.06
N LEU A 47 12.55 -12.29 -0.04
CA LEU A 47 12.40 -13.73 -0.32
C LEU A 47 12.98 -14.08 -1.69
N SER A 48 12.70 -13.26 -2.70
CA SER A 48 13.25 -13.40 -4.05
C SER A 48 14.77 -13.20 -4.08
N PHE A 49 15.31 -12.28 -3.27
CA PHE A 49 16.74 -12.03 -3.12
C PHE A 49 17.47 -13.26 -2.57
N PHE A 50 16.89 -13.91 -1.56
CA PHE A 50 17.42 -15.14 -0.99
C PHE A 50 17.33 -16.32 -1.98
N ALA A 51 16.24 -16.41 -2.74
CA ALA A 51 16.04 -17.47 -3.72
C ALA A 51 16.92 -17.33 -5.00
N THR A 52 17.29 -16.10 -5.39
CA THR A 52 17.91 -15.81 -6.70
C THR A 52 19.44 -15.57 -6.63
N SER A 53 20.12 -16.00 -5.56
CA SER A 53 21.59 -15.89 -5.46
C SER A 53 22.14 -14.47 -5.61
N TRP A 54 21.61 -13.49 -4.85
CA TRP A 54 22.19 -12.14 -4.74
C TRP A 54 22.27 -11.35 -6.05
N ASN A 55 21.23 -11.41 -6.88
CA ASN A 55 21.18 -10.66 -8.12
C ASN A 55 21.13 -9.13 -7.86
N LEU A 56 22.06 -8.37 -8.44
CA LEU A 56 22.14 -6.91 -8.34
C LEU A 56 20.85 -6.20 -8.76
N HIS A 57 20.06 -6.81 -9.64
CA HIS A 57 18.77 -6.26 -10.05
C HIS A 57 17.77 -6.22 -8.90
N ILE A 58 17.73 -7.29 -8.08
CA ILE A 58 16.86 -7.35 -6.89
C ILE A 58 17.35 -6.37 -5.81
N LEU A 59 18.67 -6.20 -5.68
CA LEU A 59 19.25 -5.19 -4.78
C LEU A 59 18.77 -3.77 -5.15
N SER A 60 18.79 -3.43 -6.44
CA SER A 60 18.31 -2.13 -6.93
C SER A 60 16.83 -1.92 -6.61
N LEU A 61 16.00 -2.97 -6.80
CA LEU A 61 14.57 -2.93 -6.46
C LEU A 61 14.33 -2.71 -4.95
N ILE A 62 15.12 -3.35 -4.08
CA ILE A 62 15.04 -3.16 -2.63
C ILE A 62 15.38 -1.72 -2.25
N VAL A 63 16.46 -1.15 -2.80
CA VAL A 63 16.86 0.24 -2.52
C VAL A 63 15.77 1.22 -2.95
N ILE A 64 15.18 1.03 -4.14
CA ILE A 64 14.10 1.86 -4.64
C ILE A 64 12.87 1.76 -3.74
N VAL A 65 12.49 0.57 -3.29
CA VAL A 65 11.37 0.38 -2.35
C VAL A 65 11.61 1.09 -1.03
N ILE A 66 12.81 1.01 -0.47
CA ILE A 66 13.17 1.71 0.77
C ILE A 66 13.14 3.23 0.55
N CYS A 67 13.64 3.75 -0.57
CA CYS A 67 13.56 5.17 -0.91
C CYS A 67 12.11 5.65 -1.03
N LEU A 68 11.25 4.90 -1.75
CA LEU A 68 9.84 5.21 -1.88
C LEU A 68 9.12 5.19 -0.53
N TRP A 69 9.40 4.18 0.29
CA TRP A 69 8.82 4.06 1.63
C TRP A 69 9.25 5.23 2.53
N GLY A 70 10.53 5.60 2.46
CA GLY A 70 11.08 6.79 3.10
C GLY A 70 10.39 8.08 2.66
N SER A 71 10.10 8.25 1.36
CA SER A 71 9.36 9.41 0.85
C SER A 71 7.93 9.49 1.39
N VAL A 72 7.23 8.36 1.53
CA VAL A 72 5.88 8.32 2.13
C VAL A 72 5.93 8.71 3.61
N LYS A 73 6.89 8.15 4.37
CA LYS A 73 7.14 8.52 5.77
C LYS A 73 7.50 10.01 5.93
N TRP A 74 8.27 10.56 5.00
CA TRP A 74 8.64 11.98 5.03
C TRP A 74 7.43 12.89 4.77
N TYR A 75 6.53 12.47 3.89
CA TYR A 75 5.27 13.17 3.63
C TYR A 75 4.34 13.14 4.84
N GLU A 76 4.25 12.01 5.53
CA GLU A 76 3.54 11.90 6.81
C GLU A 76 4.12 12.89 7.84
N ILE A 77 5.44 12.87 8.05
CA ILE A 77 6.12 13.72 9.05
C ILE A 77 6.01 15.22 8.75
N HIS A 78 6.12 15.63 7.48
CA HIS A 78 6.11 17.05 7.12
C HIS A 78 4.71 17.68 7.14
N ASN A 79 3.65 16.88 7.13
CA ASN A 79 2.26 17.36 7.10
C ASN A 79 1.59 17.41 8.50
N TYR A 80 2.32 17.14 9.58
CA TYR A 80 1.92 17.42 10.97
C TYR A 80 2.61 18.68 11.49
#